data_AF-A0A413HGF5-F1
#
_entry.id   AF-A0A413HGF5-F1
#
_cell.length_a   1.000
_cell.length_b   1.000
_cell.length_c   1.000
_cell.angle_alpha   90.00
_cell.angle_beta   90.00
_cell.angle_gamma   90.00
#
_symmetry.space_group_name_H-M   'P 1'
#
loop_
_entity.id
_entity.type
_entity.pdbx_description
1 polymer ?
#
loop_
_entity_poly.entity_id
_entity_poly.type
_entity_poly.pdbx_seq_one_letter_code
_entity_poly.pdbx_strand_id
1 'polypeptide(L)'
;MAYSDSIKLNMSSPEEIGKAIQKRRRAQKITQKEFAQRLGKSERTIQKYESGEILMKIDVVKQIANELNIPWQELLSSEDTNISDDNTTSEYPACEFNTMSDVINALFAITELTDFSFELTNTKPPESPEWTAGISVNGKGSGKYDADFCLFMESWIEKQHMLQAGRITQEKFDSWKADMLAYYKDTHLDR
;
A
#
# COMPACT_ATOMS: atom_id res chain seq x y z
N MET A 1 13.22 -7.18 33.11
CA MET A 1 13.44 -6.92 31.68
C MET A 1 12.07 -6.70 31.05
N ALA A 2 11.67 -5.46 30.87
CA ALA A 2 10.44 -5.11 30.17
C ALA A 2 10.83 -4.64 28.78
N TYR A 3 10.44 -5.41 27.76
CA TYR A 3 10.56 -4.99 26.36
C TYR A 3 9.68 -3.76 26.16
N SER A 4 10.34 -2.62 25.96
CA SER A 4 9.74 -1.40 25.45
C SER A 4 9.65 -1.55 23.93
N ASP A 5 8.59 -2.23 23.47
CA ASP A 5 8.21 -2.22 22.06
C ASP A 5 7.59 -0.84 21.75
N SER A 6 8.46 0.13 21.49
CA SER A 6 8.09 1.37 20.83
C SER A 6 7.89 1.09 19.34
N ILE A 7 6.82 0.36 19.02
CA ILE A 7 6.27 0.33 17.67
C ILE A 7 5.90 1.78 17.35
N LYS A 8 6.63 2.41 16.42
CA LYS A 8 6.18 3.63 15.74
C LYS A 8 4.98 3.25 14.87
N LEU A 9 3.82 3.03 15.50
CA LEU A 9 2.54 3.06 14.83
C LEU A 9 2.33 4.50 14.38
N ASN A 10 2.25 4.70 13.07
CA ASN A 10 1.71 5.91 12.49
C ASN A 10 0.27 6.02 13.03
N MET A 11 0.06 6.73 14.13
CA MET A 11 -1.23 6.77 14.79
C MET A 11 -2.20 7.53 13.87
N SER A 12 -3.20 6.83 13.34
CA SER A 12 -4.32 7.46 12.63
C SER A 12 -4.93 8.60 13.44
N SER A 13 -5.37 9.64 12.74
CA SER A 13 -6.01 10.79 13.36
C SER A 13 -7.30 10.38 14.08
N PRO A 14 -7.76 11.13 15.10
CA PRO A 14 -9.04 10.85 15.76
C PRO A 14 -10.22 10.77 14.77
N GLU A 15 -10.20 11.58 13.72
CA GLU A 15 -11.20 11.59 12.65
C GLU A 15 -11.14 10.33 11.80
N GLU A 16 -9.96 9.83 11.47
CA GLU A 16 -9.77 8.59 10.70
C GLU A 16 -10.30 7.38 11.48
N ILE A 17 -9.95 7.29 12.76
CA ILE A 17 -10.46 6.24 13.66
C ILE A 17 -11.98 6.34 13.77
N GLY A 18 -12.53 7.56 13.92
CA GLY A 18 -13.97 7.80 13.96
C GLY A 18 -14.69 7.32 12.71
N LYS A 19 -14.14 7.61 11.52
CA LYS A 19 -14.67 7.14 10.24
C LYS A 19 -14.62 5.61 10.13
N ALA A 20 -13.54 4.97 10.56
CA ALA A 20 -13.43 3.51 10.55
C ALA A 20 -14.51 2.85 11.43
N ILE A 21 -14.72 3.37 12.64
CA ILE A 21 -15.79 2.93 13.55
C ILE A 21 -17.15 3.07 12.87
N GLN A 22 -17.42 4.22 12.26
CA GLN A 22 -18.68 4.47 11.57
C GLN A 22 -18.91 3.51 10.40
N LYS A 23 -17.88 3.27 9.57
CA LYS A 23 -17.92 2.36 8.42
C LYS A 23 -18.30 0.94 8.87
N ARG A 24 -17.60 0.42 9.88
CA ARG A 24 -17.82 -0.93 10.43
C ARG A 24 -19.19 -1.07 11.09
N ARG A 25 -19.64 -0.05 11.84
CA ARG A 25 -21.00 -0.01 12.40
C ARG A 25 -22.07 -0.10 11.30
N ARG A 26 -21.93 0.71 10.23
CA ARG A 26 -22.87 0.70 9.10
C ARG A 26 -22.85 -0.63 8.35
N ALA A 27 -21.70 -1.28 8.23
CA ALA A 27 -21.58 -2.62 7.64
C ALA A 27 -22.38 -3.68 8.43
N GLN A 28 -22.46 -3.55 9.76
CA GLN A 28 -23.32 -4.37 10.61
C GLN A 28 -24.81 -3.95 10.59
N LYS A 29 -25.16 -2.89 9.86
CA LYS A 29 -26.53 -2.33 9.75
C LYS A 29 -27.17 -1.92 11.08
N ILE A 30 -26.36 -1.51 12.06
CA ILE A 30 -26.84 -1.02 13.36
C ILE A 30 -26.79 0.51 13.44
N THR A 31 -27.72 1.11 14.18
CA THR A 31 -27.79 2.56 14.42
C THR A 31 -26.79 3.03 15.47
N GLN A 32 -26.51 4.33 15.54
CA GLN A 32 -25.68 4.91 16.62
C GLN A 32 -26.30 4.65 18.00
N LYS A 33 -27.63 4.69 18.10
CA LYS A 33 -28.38 4.42 19.33
C LYS A 33 -28.21 2.97 19.80
N GLU A 34 -28.35 1.99 18.91
CA GLU A 34 -28.14 0.58 19.24
C GLU A 34 -26.68 0.31 19.61
N PHE A 35 -25.74 0.89 18.85
CA PHE A 35 -24.32 0.75 19.15
C PHE A 35 -23.95 1.35 20.51
N ALA A 36 -24.54 2.50 20.85
CA ALA A 36 -24.39 3.13 22.16
C ALA A 36 -24.91 2.22 23.29
N GLN A 37 -26.05 1.55 23.10
CA GLN A 37 -26.59 0.61 24.08
C GLN A 37 -25.65 -0.57 24.31
N ARG A 38 -25.07 -1.15 23.26
CA ARG A 38 -24.13 -2.27 23.37
C ARG A 38 -22.85 -1.89 24.11
N LEU A 39 -22.34 -0.67 23.89
CA LEU A 39 -21.15 -0.16 24.56
C LEU A 39 -21.41 0.44 25.96
N GLY A 40 -22.67 0.53 26.39
CA GLY A 40 -23.05 1.20 27.63
C GLY A 40 -22.71 2.70 27.63
N LYS A 41 -22.86 3.37 26.47
CA LYS A 41 -22.59 4.80 26.26
C LYS A 41 -23.85 5.55 25.82
N SER A 42 -23.77 6.88 25.80
CA SER A 42 -24.83 7.70 25.19
C SER A 42 -24.66 7.76 23.67
N GLU A 43 -25.76 7.93 22.94
CA GLU A 43 -25.73 8.15 21.48
C GLU A 43 -24.85 9.34 21.10
N ARG A 44 -24.93 10.44 21.88
CA ARG A 44 -24.06 11.62 21.73
C ARG A 44 -22.58 11.27 21.86
N THR A 45 -22.22 10.33 22.73
CA THR A 45 -20.83 9.87 22.89
C THR A 45 -20.36 9.14 21.63
N ILE A 46 -21.18 8.25 21.07
CA ILE A 46 -20.87 7.55 19.82
C ILE A 46 -20.74 8.53 18.66
N GLN A 47 -21.61 9.53 18.58
CA GLN A 47 -21.52 10.58 17.57
C GLN A 47 -20.17 11.30 17.62
N LYS A 48 -19.69 11.65 18.83
CA LYS A 48 -18.39 12.29 19.03
C LYS A 48 -17.20 11.39 18.74
N TYR A 49 -17.34 10.08 18.97
CA TYR A 49 -16.34 9.09 18.57
C TYR A 49 -16.26 8.99 17.04
N GLU A 50 -17.40 8.84 16.37
CA GLU A 50 -17.46 8.70 14.91
C GLU A 50 -17.04 9.97 14.15
N SER A 51 -17.23 11.16 14.74
CA SER A 51 -16.80 12.42 14.14
C SER A 51 -15.34 12.78 14.41
N GLY A 52 -14.67 12.09 15.33
CA GLY A 52 -13.32 12.46 15.80
C GLY A 52 -13.28 13.67 16.75
N GLU A 53 -14.44 14.21 17.18
CA GLU A 53 -14.50 15.39 18.07
C GLU A 53 -13.80 15.15 19.42
N ILE A 54 -13.74 13.89 19.87
CA ILE A 54 -13.06 13.51 21.10
C ILE A 54 -11.99 12.45 20.82
N LEU A 55 -10.77 12.72 21.27
CA LEU A 55 -9.69 11.73 21.31
C LEU A 55 -10.04 10.58 22.27
N MET A 56 -10.15 9.37 21.72
CA MET A 56 -10.43 8.15 22.48
C MET A 56 -9.13 7.59 23.09
N LYS A 57 -9.21 7.09 24.33
CA LYS A 57 -8.14 6.28 24.91
C LYS A 57 -8.07 4.93 24.20
N ILE A 58 -6.88 4.33 24.15
CA ILE A 58 -6.66 3.04 23.48
C ILE A 58 -7.58 1.92 23.98
N ASP A 59 -7.90 1.89 25.28
CA ASP A 59 -8.80 0.89 25.85
C ASP A 59 -10.23 1.03 25.33
N VAL A 60 -10.66 2.27 25.04
CA VAL A 60 -11.97 2.54 24.42
C VAL A 60 -11.98 2.06 22.97
N VAL A 61 -10.89 2.29 22.22
CA VAL A 61 -10.75 1.78 20.84
C VAL A 61 -10.81 0.25 20.82
N LYS A 62 -10.13 -0.42 21.76
CA LYS A 62 -10.19 -1.89 21.91
C LYS A 62 -11.61 -2.38 22.23
N GLN A 63 -12.30 -1.70 23.14
CA GLN A 63 -13.68 -2.06 23.49
C GLN A 63 -14.61 -1.94 22.28
N ILE A 64 -14.47 -0.86 21.50
CA ILE A 64 -15.24 -0.61 20.28
C ILE A 64 -14.96 -1.69 19.22
N ALA A 65 -13.69 -2.05 19.02
CA ALA A 65 -13.30 -3.09 18.07
C ALA A 65 -13.88 -4.46 18.43
N ASN A 66 -13.85 -4.82 19.72
CA ASN A 66 -14.46 -6.06 20.21
C ASN A 66 -15.96 -6.10 19.93
N GLU A 67 -16.68 -4.99 20.14
CA GLU A 67 -18.10 -4.88 19.83
C GLU A 67 -18.38 -4.97 18.32
N LEU A 68 -17.46 -4.46 17.51
CA LEU A 68 -17.51 -4.56 16.05
C LEU A 68 -17.00 -5.91 15.51
N ASN A 69 -16.57 -6.81 16.40
CA ASN A 69 -15.99 -8.12 16.09
C ASN A 69 -14.82 -8.04 15.08
N ILE A 70 -13.92 -7.09 15.30
CA ILE A 70 -12.70 -6.90 14.50
C ILE A 70 -11.47 -6.72 15.40
N PRO A 71 -10.25 -7.03 14.93
CA PRO A 71 -9.01 -6.59 15.55
C PRO A 71 -8.97 -5.06 15.70
N TRP A 72 -8.59 -4.55 16.86
CA TRP A 72 -8.55 -3.11 17.13
C TRP A 72 -7.53 -2.34 16.26
N GLN A 73 -6.55 -3.05 15.71
CA GLN A 73 -5.59 -2.51 14.75
C GLN A 73 -6.25 -2.12 13.42
N GLU A 74 -7.36 -2.76 13.02
CA GLU A 74 -8.13 -2.37 11.83
C GLU A 74 -8.81 -1.00 12.01
N LEU A 75 -9.09 -0.57 13.25
CA LEU A 75 -9.59 0.78 13.51
C LEU A 75 -8.49 1.86 13.47
N LEU A 76 -7.22 1.44 13.53
CA LEU A 76 -6.04 2.31 13.48
C LEU A 76 -5.32 2.26 12.14
N SER A 77 -5.80 1.43 11.22
CA SER A 77 -5.26 1.35 9.88
C SER A 77 -6.00 2.39 9.05
N SER A 78 -5.28 3.25 8.32
CA SER A 78 -5.86 4.09 7.28
C SER A 78 -6.25 3.20 6.10
N GLU A 79 -7.26 2.35 6.30
CA GLU A 79 -7.96 1.68 5.21
C GLU A 79 -8.82 2.72 4.48
N ASP A 80 -8.14 3.62 3.77
CA ASP A 80 -8.62 4.16 2.50
C ASP A 80 -8.61 3.05 1.43
N THR A 81 -9.16 1.86 1.76
CA THR A 81 -9.87 1.09 0.75
C THR A 81 -11.17 1.85 0.50
N ASN A 82 -11.01 2.91 -0.30
CA ASN A 82 -12.06 3.45 -1.13
C ASN A 82 -12.56 2.30 -2.00
N ILE A 83 -13.59 1.60 -1.51
CA ILE A 83 -14.72 1.29 -2.37
C ILE A 83 -15.39 2.64 -2.62
N SER A 84 -14.75 3.44 -3.48
CA SER A 84 -15.43 4.51 -4.18
C SER A 84 -16.11 3.83 -5.35
N ASP A 85 -17.43 3.75 -5.29
CA ASP A 85 -18.28 3.77 -6.48
C ASP A 85 -18.10 5.12 -7.19
N ASP A 86 -16.88 5.38 -7.67
CA ASP A 86 -16.56 6.44 -8.60
C ASP A 86 -15.86 5.78 -9.78
N ASN A 87 -16.33 6.06 -10.99
CA ASN A 87 -15.95 5.39 -12.23
C ASN A 87 -14.49 5.72 -12.63
N THR A 88 -13.53 5.19 -11.89
CA THR A 88 -12.14 5.00 -12.33
C THR A 88 -11.69 3.59 -11.92
N THR A 89 -12.35 2.58 -12.47
CA THR A 89 -11.77 1.25 -12.57
C THR A 89 -10.48 1.40 -13.37
N SER A 90 -9.34 1.61 -12.71
CA SER A 90 -8.05 1.41 -13.35
C SER A 90 -8.11 0.00 -13.94
N GLU A 91 -8.00 -0.11 -15.27
CA GLU A 91 -8.05 -1.38 -16.00
C GLU A 91 -7.00 -2.38 -15.47
N TYR A 92 -5.98 -1.85 -14.78
CA TYR A 92 -4.95 -2.59 -14.10
C TYR A 92 -5.18 -2.56 -12.58
N PRO A 93 -5.41 -3.71 -11.92
CA PRO A 93 -5.45 -3.78 -10.48
C PRO A 93 -4.12 -3.28 -9.91
N ALA A 94 -4.17 -2.46 -8.86
CA ALA A 94 -2.97 -1.98 -8.20
C ALA A 94 -2.18 -3.18 -7.65
N CYS A 95 -0.90 -3.26 -7.98
CA CYS A 95 0.01 -4.14 -7.28
C CYS A 95 0.33 -3.50 -5.93
N GLU A 96 -0.30 -4.00 -4.87
CA GLU A 96 -0.17 -3.46 -3.52
C GLU A 96 0.98 -4.15 -2.76
N PHE A 97 1.87 -3.34 -2.17
CA PHE A 97 2.96 -3.79 -1.31
C PHE A 97 2.77 -3.20 0.08
N ASN A 98 2.30 -4.02 1.03
CA ASN A 98 2.03 -3.59 2.40
C ASN A 98 3.15 -3.99 3.37
N THR A 99 3.92 -5.02 3.01
CA THR A 99 4.96 -5.62 3.85
C THR A 99 6.21 -5.91 3.04
N MET A 100 7.34 -6.11 3.74
CA MET A 100 8.55 -6.60 3.10
C MET A 100 8.36 -7.99 2.48
N SER A 101 7.45 -8.81 3.02
CA SER A 101 7.11 -10.12 2.43
C SER A 101 6.52 -9.97 1.03
N ASP A 102 5.72 -8.93 0.78
CA ASP A 102 5.16 -8.67 -0.55
C ASP A 102 6.28 -8.36 -1.54
N VAL A 103 7.26 -7.55 -1.12
CA VAL A 103 8.45 -7.21 -1.94
C VAL A 103 9.25 -8.47 -2.27
N ILE A 104 9.54 -9.30 -1.27
CA ILE A 104 10.30 -10.54 -1.44
C ILE A 104 9.54 -11.54 -2.33
N ASN A 105 8.23 -11.67 -2.16
CA ASN A 105 7.41 -12.54 -2.99
C ASN A 105 7.40 -12.11 -4.45
N ALA A 106 7.36 -10.81 -4.74
CA ALA A 106 7.50 -10.31 -6.10
C ALA A 106 8.87 -10.67 -6.70
N LEU A 107 9.96 -10.58 -5.91
CA LEU A 107 11.28 -11.01 -6.36
C LEU A 107 11.32 -12.51 -6.66
N PHE A 108 10.74 -13.36 -5.80
CA PHE A 108 10.65 -14.79 -6.08
C PHE A 108 9.85 -15.08 -7.35
N ALA A 109 8.70 -14.42 -7.54
CA ALA A 109 7.92 -14.59 -8.76
C ALA A 109 8.68 -14.17 -10.03
N ILE A 110 9.48 -13.10 -9.95
CA ILE A 110 10.31 -12.65 -11.07
C ILE A 110 11.45 -13.64 -11.35
N THR A 111 12.04 -14.29 -10.33
CA THR A 111 13.09 -15.31 -10.53
C THR A 111 12.62 -16.58 -11.23
N GLU A 112 11.31 -16.82 -11.29
CA GLU A 112 10.73 -17.96 -12.01
C GLU A 112 10.51 -17.66 -13.50
N LEU A 113 10.80 -16.46 -14.00
CA LEU A 113 10.61 -16.10 -15.40
C LEU A 113 11.80 -16.55 -16.25
N THR A 114 11.54 -17.18 -17.40
CA THR A 114 12.60 -17.60 -18.35
C THR A 114 12.81 -16.60 -19.48
N ASP A 115 11.78 -15.82 -19.80
CA ASP A 115 11.82 -14.81 -20.86
C ASP A 115 12.56 -13.52 -20.46
N PHE A 116 12.97 -13.43 -19.20
CA PHE A 116 13.56 -12.26 -18.57
C PHE A 116 14.83 -12.66 -17.82
N SER A 117 16.00 -12.22 -18.29
CA SER A 117 17.28 -12.59 -17.69
C SER A 117 17.82 -11.46 -16.81
N PHE A 118 18.13 -11.79 -15.56
CA PHE A 118 18.67 -10.83 -14.61
C PHE A 118 19.64 -11.45 -13.63
N GLU A 119 20.51 -10.60 -13.11
CA GLU A 119 21.51 -10.94 -12.11
C GLU A 119 21.19 -10.22 -10.80
N LEU A 120 21.34 -10.95 -9.70
CA LEU A 120 21.27 -10.40 -8.35
C LEU A 120 22.70 -10.05 -7.91
N THR A 121 22.90 -8.79 -7.53
CA THR A 121 24.16 -8.32 -6.97
C THR A 121 24.03 -8.06 -5.48
N ASN A 122 25.08 -8.34 -4.74
CA ASN A 122 25.19 -8.01 -3.33
C ASN A 122 26.64 -7.69 -3.02
N THR A 123 26.89 -6.49 -2.52
CA THR A 123 28.20 -6.05 -2.05
C THR A 123 28.10 -5.71 -0.57
N LYS A 124 29.14 -6.03 0.20
CA LYS A 124 29.23 -5.67 1.62
C LYS A 124 30.68 -5.54 2.09
N PRO A 125 30.94 -4.82 3.18
CA PRO A 125 32.26 -4.80 3.82
C PRO A 125 32.70 -6.18 4.32
N PRO A 126 34.00 -6.54 4.24
CA PRO A 126 35.13 -5.70 3.82
C PRO A 126 35.40 -5.70 2.30
N GLU A 127 34.64 -6.46 1.50
CA GLU A 127 34.85 -6.63 0.06
C GLU A 127 34.55 -5.35 -0.74
N SER A 128 33.60 -4.56 -0.26
CA SER A 128 33.25 -3.23 -0.77
C SER A 128 33.06 -2.27 0.41
N PRO A 129 33.44 -0.98 0.32
CA PRO A 129 33.09 0.01 1.34
C PRO A 129 31.58 0.26 1.40
N GLU A 130 30.85 -0.07 0.34
CA GLU A 130 29.41 0.08 0.25
C GLU A 130 28.70 -1.24 0.54
N TRP A 131 27.52 -1.13 1.15
CA TRP A 131 26.61 -2.25 1.33
C TRP A 131 25.37 -2.02 0.47
N THR A 132 25.35 -2.66 -0.70
CA THR A 132 24.29 -2.51 -1.69
C THR A 132 23.84 -3.86 -2.22
N ALA A 133 22.56 -3.97 -2.51
CA ALA A 133 21.98 -5.10 -3.24
C ALA A 133 21.15 -4.57 -4.40
N GLY A 134 21.15 -5.27 -5.52
CA GLY A 134 20.46 -4.82 -6.73
C GLY A 134 20.11 -5.96 -7.67
N ILE A 135 19.27 -5.61 -8.64
CA ILE A 135 18.93 -6.45 -9.79
C ILE A 135 19.47 -5.74 -11.02
N SER A 136 20.16 -6.49 -11.88
CA SER A 136 20.68 -5.98 -13.14
C SER A 136 20.17 -6.82 -14.30
N VAL A 137 19.70 -6.15 -15.35
CA VAL A 137 19.32 -6.78 -16.62
C VAL A 137 20.31 -6.32 -17.67
N ASN A 138 20.89 -7.27 -18.39
CA ASN A 138 21.73 -6.95 -19.53
C ASN A 138 20.84 -6.86 -20.77
N GLY A 139 20.60 -5.67 -21.31
CA GLY A 139 19.77 -5.48 -22.51
C GLY A 139 20.31 -6.16 -23.78
N LYS A 140 21.55 -6.66 -23.76
CA LYS A 140 22.14 -7.52 -24.81
C LYS A 140 22.23 -8.99 -24.39
N GLY A 141 21.52 -9.35 -23.34
CA GLY A 141 21.39 -10.71 -22.82
C GLY A 141 20.59 -11.60 -23.77
N SER A 142 20.35 -12.82 -23.31
CA SER A 142 19.61 -13.84 -24.08
C SER A 142 18.12 -13.88 -23.78
N GLY A 143 17.64 -13.12 -22.78
CA GLY A 143 16.22 -13.05 -22.45
C GLY A 143 15.45 -12.33 -23.54
N LYS A 144 14.27 -12.85 -23.85
CA LYS A 144 13.39 -12.37 -24.91
C LYS A 144 13.00 -10.90 -24.73
N TYR A 145 12.86 -10.44 -23.47
CA TYR A 145 12.44 -9.08 -23.14
C TYR A 145 13.51 -8.23 -22.44
N ASP A 146 14.78 -8.66 -22.45
CA ASP A 146 15.85 -7.94 -21.75
C ASP A 146 16.04 -6.52 -22.30
N ALA A 147 16.06 -6.39 -23.64
CA ALA A 147 16.21 -5.11 -24.32
C ALA A 147 15.00 -4.18 -24.05
N ASP A 148 13.79 -4.73 -24.11
CA ASP A 148 12.55 -3.99 -23.84
C ASP A 148 12.52 -3.45 -22.40
N PHE A 149 12.97 -4.26 -21.43
CA PHE A 149 13.10 -3.82 -20.05
C PHE A 149 14.10 -2.66 -19.90
N CYS A 150 15.27 -2.73 -20.55
CA CYS A 150 16.23 -1.62 -20.52
C CYS A 150 15.65 -0.34 -21.13
N LEU A 151 14.94 -0.44 -22.27
CA LEU A 151 14.28 0.70 -22.89
C LEU A 151 13.19 1.30 -21.99
N PHE A 152 12.42 0.45 -21.32
CA PHE A 152 11.44 0.90 -20.31
C PHE A 152 12.13 1.66 -19.17
N MET A 153 13.23 1.13 -18.62
CA MET A 153 13.98 1.78 -17.54
C MET A 153 14.54 3.13 -17.95
N GLU A 154 15.08 3.27 -19.16
CA GLU A 154 15.52 4.54 -19.72
C GLU A 154 14.38 5.57 -19.77
N SER A 155 13.22 5.15 -20.30
CA SER A 155 12.03 6.00 -20.36
C SER A 155 11.54 6.41 -18.96
N TRP A 156 11.54 5.47 -18.01
CA TRP A 156 11.08 5.72 -16.65
C TRP A 156 12.00 6.70 -15.91
N ILE A 157 13.31 6.53 -16.01
CA ILE A 157 14.31 7.43 -15.43
C ILE A 157 14.12 8.85 -15.98
N GLU A 158 13.97 9.01 -17.29
CA GLU A 158 13.70 10.32 -17.90
C GLU A 158 12.43 10.96 -17.32
N LYS A 159 11.34 10.19 -17.23
CA LYS A 159 10.05 10.68 -16.73
C LYS A 159 10.11 11.05 -15.25
N GLN A 160 10.83 10.29 -14.43
CA GLN A 160 11.11 10.62 -13.03
C GLN A 160 11.85 11.96 -12.92
N HIS A 161 12.90 12.17 -13.72
CA HIS A 161 13.62 13.43 -13.73
C HIS A 161 12.74 14.61 -14.19
N MET A 162 11.91 14.41 -15.21
CA MET A 162 10.96 15.44 -15.66
C MET A 162 9.95 15.81 -14.57
N LEU A 163 9.45 14.83 -13.82
CA LEU A 163 8.51 15.06 -12.71
C LEU A 163 9.20 15.82 -11.56
N GLN A 164 10.39 15.38 -11.15
CA GLN A 164 11.17 16.04 -10.10
C GLN A 164 11.56 17.47 -10.47
N ALA A 165 11.85 17.73 -11.75
CA ALA A 165 12.15 19.06 -12.28
C ALA A 165 10.90 19.92 -12.52
N GLY A 166 9.70 19.41 -12.25
CA GLY A 166 8.43 20.13 -12.48
C GLY A 166 8.08 20.37 -13.95
N ARG A 167 8.71 19.64 -14.90
CA ARG A 167 8.44 19.74 -16.34
C ARG A 167 7.16 19.02 -16.76
N ILE A 168 6.73 18.03 -15.97
CA ILE A 168 5.45 17.34 -16.09
C ILE A 168 4.73 17.33 -14.75
N THR A 169 3.41 17.26 -14.78
CA THR A 169 2.57 17.12 -13.59
C THR A 169 2.49 15.66 -13.16
N GLN A 170 2.08 15.44 -11.90
CA GLN A 170 1.79 14.09 -11.40
C GLN A 170 0.75 13.37 -12.28
N GLU A 171 -0.32 14.06 -12.70
CA GLU A 171 -1.35 13.53 -13.60
C GLU A 171 -0.78 13.05 -14.95
N LYS A 172 0.13 13.83 -15.57
CA LYS A 172 0.79 13.42 -16.82
C LYS A 172 1.71 12.22 -16.61
N PHE A 173 2.36 12.13 -15.46
CA PHE A 173 3.17 10.99 -15.10
C PHE A 173 2.33 9.73 -14.86
N ASP A 174 1.18 9.88 -14.20
CA ASP A 174 0.23 8.78 -13.98
C ASP A 174 -0.40 8.29 -15.28
N SER A 175 -0.75 9.20 -16.19
CA SER A 175 -1.18 8.87 -17.56
C SER A 175 -0.11 8.07 -18.30
N TRP A 176 1.16 8.49 -18.25
CA TRP A 176 2.25 7.76 -18.89
C TRP A 176 2.43 6.35 -18.30
N LYS A 177 2.29 6.17 -16.98
CA LYS A 177 2.31 4.83 -16.37
C LYS A 177 1.19 3.94 -16.92
N ALA A 178 -0.03 4.48 -17.04
CA ALA A 178 -1.15 3.73 -17.60
C ALA A 178 -0.90 3.33 -19.07
N ASP A 179 -0.34 4.24 -19.87
CA ASP A 179 0.02 3.96 -21.27
C ASP A 179 1.08 2.84 -21.38
N MET A 180 2.07 2.82 -20.49
CA MET A 180 3.09 1.76 -20.46
C MET A 180 2.50 0.40 -20.07
N LEU A 181 1.60 0.37 -19.09
CA LEU A 181 0.90 -0.87 -18.72
C LEU A 181 0.03 -1.39 -19.88
N ALA A 182 -0.64 -0.50 -20.60
CA ALA A 182 -1.41 -0.85 -21.79
C ALA A 182 -0.55 -1.40 -22.92
N TYR A 183 0.63 -0.82 -23.15
CA TYR A 183 1.57 -1.29 -24.17
C TYR A 183 2.03 -2.73 -23.93
N TYR A 184 2.30 -3.11 -22.67
CA TYR A 184 2.77 -4.45 -22.33
C TYR A 184 1.66 -5.45 -21.94
N LYS A 185 0.39 -5.06 -22.00
CA LYS A 185 -0.74 -5.90 -21.54
C LYS A 185 -0.80 -7.27 -22.21
N ASP A 186 -0.54 -7.31 -23.51
CA ASP A 186 -0.62 -8.53 -24.32
C ASP A 186 0.75 -9.22 -24.47
N THR A 187 1.77 -8.73 -23.76
CA THR A 187 3.12 -9.30 -23.72
C THR A 187 3.19 -10.37 -22.64
N HIS A 188 2.97 -11.62 -23.03
CA HIS A 188 3.02 -12.76 -22.12
C HIS A 188 4.46 -13.24 -21.87
N LEU A 189 4.78 -13.46 -20.60
CA LEU A 189 6.06 -13.99 -20.13
C LEU A 189 5.95 -15.48 -19.87
N ASP A 190 6.91 -16.24 -20.38
CA ASP A 190 7.06 -17.66 -20.05
C ASP A 190 7.75 -17.85 -18.68
N ARG A 191 7.36 -18.94 -18.01
CA ARG A 191 7.89 -19.41 -16.72
C ARG A 191 8.55 -20.77 -16.88
#